data_AF-A0A1Q4YSB6-F1
#
_entry.id   AF-A0A1Q4YSB6-F1
#
_cell.length_a   1.000
_cell.length_b   1.000
_cell.length_c   1.000
_cell.angle_alpha   90.00
_cell.angle_beta   90.00
_cell.angle_gamma   90.00
#
_symmetry.space_group_name_H-M   'P 1'
#
loop_
_entity.id
_entity.type
_entity.pdbx_description
1 polymer ?
#
loop_
_entity_poly.entity_id
_entity_poly.type
_entity_poly.pdbx_seq_one_letter_code
_entity_poly.pdbx_strand_id
1 'polypeptide(L)'
;MSSLIDRVAACYGMEAKALWSCWRWRGSRPRHESGGVRADGEVVLNAAGREVLARLCGVGQEVLGRALPSWGREGAKFPAGEGGEGGEPLAVWRAGGAVVGPVAFGCRLCAARRTGAAVRVLRYAPRWERVCVRHGRWQLDADADQPHEYLDLRGLPEVAAAQRRWAGVARRAVRAGVGPEEVFALAHAVVARWWEGAYGWEREELWPRRLHQIAGGNAGDDLEWWRIVGRDAVIFPEVVTVADSLLDPVMAQRVWADSGGERPRPLPADGKFCRRLGARVGREWLGPLIAVEGGGPLIAWIGAVVRLRRSPEKQPGPNVRFEENLWWVRQEHQPSTMAVQLRVLSREKKMPGSGTNWRAVVPAEQRFVITNLLGEAEEQLQQLHGAQVGVTAEVARSLLEGLSRGTDLLDQVLLRVMAAAVNAGVGVDEVARWARLSAEEAAEVLRVTVAAEDQ
;
A
#
# COMPACT_ATOMS: atom_id res chain seq x y z
N MET A 1 -2.15 -13.82 -22.21
CA MET A 1 -1.74 -14.75 -23.29
C MET A 1 -2.17 -16.20 -23.06
N SER A 2 -1.97 -16.78 -21.86
CA SER A 2 -2.36 -18.18 -21.56
C SER A 2 -3.80 -18.54 -21.95
N SER A 3 -4.78 -17.72 -21.56
CA SER A 3 -6.19 -17.94 -21.88
C SER A 3 -6.50 -17.89 -23.39
N LEU A 4 -5.67 -17.25 -24.21
CA LEU A 4 -5.84 -17.32 -25.66
C LEU A 4 -5.40 -18.69 -26.18
N ILE A 5 -4.26 -19.20 -25.72
CA ILE A 5 -3.72 -20.50 -26.15
C ILE A 5 -4.71 -21.62 -25.80
N ASP A 6 -5.28 -21.60 -24.59
CA ASP A 6 -6.31 -22.58 -24.19
C ASP A 6 -7.57 -22.51 -25.08
N ARG A 7 -7.98 -21.30 -25.50
CA ARG A 7 -9.14 -21.13 -26.40
C ARG A 7 -8.84 -21.57 -27.83
N VAL A 8 -7.64 -21.27 -28.33
CA VAL A 8 -7.18 -21.76 -29.64
C VAL A 8 -7.16 -23.29 -29.62
N ALA A 9 -6.70 -23.91 -28.53
CA ALA A 9 -6.76 -25.36 -28.36
C ALA A 9 -8.17 -25.92 -28.47
N ALA A 10 -9.10 -25.32 -27.75
CA ALA A 10 -10.50 -25.71 -27.82
C ALA A 10 -11.08 -25.56 -29.25
N CYS A 11 -10.73 -24.49 -29.99
CA CYS A 11 -11.17 -24.29 -31.37
C CYS A 11 -10.68 -25.38 -32.33
N TYR A 12 -9.50 -25.96 -32.07
CA TYR A 12 -8.96 -27.08 -32.84
C TYR A 12 -9.36 -28.46 -32.28
N GLY A 13 -10.19 -28.53 -31.23
CA GLY A 13 -10.53 -29.79 -30.56
C GLY A 13 -9.34 -30.47 -29.89
N MET A 14 -8.29 -29.70 -29.56
CA MET A 14 -7.05 -30.19 -28.97
C MET A 14 -6.97 -29.88 -27.47
N GLU A 15 -6.25 -30.72 -26.73
CA GLU A 15 -5.84 -30.34 -25.37
C GLU A 15 -4.83 -29.19 -25.43
N ALA A 16 -4.91 -28.26 -24.47
CA ALA A 16 -3.98 -27.13 -24.40
C ALA A 16 -2.51 -27.59 -24.37
N LYS A 17 -2.22 -28.72 -23.71
CA LYS A 17 -0.88 -29.35 -23.65
C LYS A 17 -0.29 -29.63 -25.03
N ALA A 18 -1.10 -30.03 -26.00
CA ALA A 18 -0.65 -30.28 -27.36
C ALA A 18 -0.18 -28.99 -28.04
N LEU A 19 -0.91 -27.89 -27.87
CA LEU A 19 -0.47 -26.58 -28.37
C LEU A 19 0.72 -26.03 -27.60
N TRP A 20 0.80 -26.25 -26.28
CA TRP A 20 1.95 -25.85 -25.49
C TRP A 20 3.27 -26.47 -25.99
N SER A 21 3.22 -27.62 -26.69
CA SER A 21 4.40 -28.27 -27.29
C SER A 21 5.00 -27.50 -28.49
N CYS A 22 4.27 -26.55 -29.07
CA CYS A 22 4.77 -25.68 -30.15
C CYS A 22 5.83 -24.69 -29.69
N TRP A 23 6.07 -24.57 -28.38
CA TRP A 23 7.11 -23.70 -27.81
C TRP A 23 8.05 -24.48 -26.91
N ARG A 24 9.33 -24.08 -26.94
CA ARG A 24 10.30 -24.50 -25.93
C ARG A 24 10.17 -23.62 -24.69
N TRP A 25 9.85 -24.25 -23.57
CA TRP A 25 9.55 -23.58 -22.31
C TRP A 25 10.79 -23.25 -21.48
N ARG A 26 10.85 -22.02 -20.98
CA ARG A 26 11.83 -21.59 -19.98
C ARG A 26 11.13 -21.27 -18.66
N GLY A 27 11.61 -21.87 -17.58
CA GLY A 27 11.04 -21.71 -16.24
C GLY A 27 9.67 -22.36 -16.06
N SER A 28 9.15 -22.28 -14.84
CA SER A 28 7.85 -22.82 -14.47
C SER A 28 6.84 -21.69 -14.24
N ARG A 29 5.55 -22.04 -14.28
CA ARG A 29 4.47 -21.10 -13.97
C ARG A 29 4.67 -20.54 -12.54
N PRO A 30 4.59 -19.21 -12.35
CA PRO A 30 4.77 -18.58 -11.05
C PRO A 30 3.87 -19.20 -9.98
N ARG A 31 4.45 -19.41 -8.79
CA ARG A 31 3.77 -19.95 -7.62
C ARG A 31 3.87 -18.97 -6.45
N HIS A 32 2.89 -19.03 -5.56
CA HIS A 32 2.95 -18.42 -4.25
C HIS A 32 3.91 -19.22 -3.36
N GLU A 33 4.39 -18.61 -2.27
CA GLU A 33 5.25 -19.30 -1.28
C GLU A 33 4.55 -20.48 -0.61
N SER A 34 3.21 -20.46 -0.57
CA SER A 34 2.39 -21.61 -0.15
C SER A 34 2.42 -22.80 -1.12
N GLY A 35 3.02 -22.64 -2.31
CA GLY A 35 3.06 -23.65 -3.36
C GLY A 35 1.91 -23.57 -4.38
N GLY A 36 0.87 -22.77 -4.10
CA GLY A 36 -0.27 -22.52 -5.00
C GLY A 36 0.15 -21.81 -6.29
N VAL A 37 -0.53 -22.09 -7.40
CA VAL A 37 -0.25 -21.44 -8.69
C VAL A 37 -0.80 -20.02 -8.69
N ARG A 38 0.01 -19.04 -9.11
CA ARG A 38 -0.44 -17.65 -9.20
C ARG A 38 -1.48 -17.46 -10.29
N ALA A 39 -2.54 -16.73 -9.96
CA ALA A 39 -3.57 -16.39 -10.93
C ALA A 39 -3.02 -15.42 -12.00
N ASP A 40 -2.15 -14.49 -11.63
CA ASP A 40 -1.52 -13.50 -12.52
C ASP A 40 -0.39 -14.05 -13.43
N GLY A 41 -0.23 -15.37 -13.54
CA GLY A 41 0.78 -15.96 -14.43
C GLY A 41 0.55 -15.57 -15.89
N GLU A 42 1.54 -14.95 -16.51
CA GLU A 42 1.53 -14.50 -17.90
C GLU A 42 2.61 -15.22 -18.72
N VAL A 43 2.29 -15.49 -19.98
CA VAL A 43 3.23 -16.05 -20.96
C VAL A 43 3.80 -14.92 -21.79
N VAL A 44 5.13 -14.92 -21.92
CA VAL A 44 5.87 -14.03 -22.80
C VAL A 44 6.54 -14.88 -23.88
N LEU A 45 6.45 -14.44 -25.14
CA LEU A 45 6.96 -15.15 -26.31
C LEU A 45 8.04 -14.32 -27.00
N ASN A 46 9.08 -14.96 -27.51
CA ASN A 46 10.03 -14.32 -28.46
C ASN A 46 9.36 -14.09 -29.82
N ALA A 47 10.06 -13.44 -30.77
CA ALA A 47 9.52 -13.12 -32.09
C ALA A 47 8.99 -14.37 -32.83
N ALA A 48 9.80 -15.44 -32.91
CA ALA A 48 9.39 -16.70 -33.52
C ALA A 48 8.17 -17.34 -32.85
N GLY A 49 8.11 -17.32 -31.51
CA GLY A 49 6.98 -17.82 -30.76
C GLY A 49 5.68 -17.02 -31.02
N ARG A 50 5.78 -15.71 -31.20
CA ARG A 50 4.65 -14.85 -31.59
C ARG A 50 4.17 -15.16 -33.01
N GLU A 51 5.07 -15.40 -33.94
CA GLU A 51 4.72 -15.78 -35.32
C GLU A 51 3.95 -17.11 -35.36
N VAL A 52 4.39 -18.10 -34.58
CA VAL A 52 3.65 -19.37 -34.42
C VAL A 52 2.24 -19.12 -33.89
N LEU A 53 2.07 -18.32 -32.84
CA LEU A 53 0.76 -18.03 -32.28
C LEU A 53 -0.14 -17.25 -33.27
N ALA A 54 0.43 -16.33 -34.04
CA ALA A 54 -0.30 -15.58 -35.07
C ALA A 54 -0.83 -16.50 -36.18
N ARG A 55 0.02 -17.42 -36.67
CA ARG A 55 -0.38 -18.45 -37.65
C ARG A 55 -1.48 -19.37 -37.13
N LEU A 56 -1.35 -19.84 -35.89
CA LEU A 56 -2.37 -20.68 -35.24
C LEU A 56 -3.70 -19.95 -35.03
N CYS A 57 -3.67 -18.63 -34.78
CA CYS A 57 -4.89 -17.84 -34.67
C CYS A 57 -5.49 -17.44 -36.03
N GLY A 58 -4.75 -17.62 -37.13
CA GLY A 58 -5.15 -17.14 -38.47
C GLY A 58 -5.24 -15.61 -38.59
N VAL A 59 -4.49 -14.86 -37.77
CA VAL A 59 -4.52 -13.38 -37.75
C VAL A 59 -3.12 -12.79 -37.79
N GLY A 60 -2.97 -11.58 -38.32
CA GLY A 60 -1.70 -10.86 -38.31
C GLY A 60 -1.24 -10.47 -36.89
N GLN A 61 0.09 -10.37 -36.68
CA GLN A 61 0.68 -10.01 -35.39
C GLN A 61 0.17 -8.65 -34.86
N GLU A 62 -0.13 -7.70 -35.75
CA GLU A 62 -0.76 -6.40 -35.45
C GLU A 62 -2.11 -6.52 -34.71
N VAL A 63 -2.92 -7.53 -35.05
CA VAL A 63 -4.21 -7.77 -34.40
C VAL A 63 -4.00 -8.29 -32.99
N LEU A 64 -3.07 -9.23 -32.81
CA LEU A 64 -2.71 -9.75 -31.50
C LEU A 64 -2.02 -8.69 -30.63
N GLY A 65 -1.22 -7.81 -31.23
CA GLY A 65 -0.60 -6.65 -30.57
C GLY A 65 -1.60 -5.70 -29.95
N ARG A 66 -2.73 -5.46 -30.63
CA ARG A 66 -3.83 -4.65 -30.08
C ARG A 66 -4.66 -5.38 -29.03
N ALA A 67 -4.75 -6.71 -29.12
CA ALA A 67 -5.60 -7.51 -28.24
C ALA A 67 -4.91 -7.99 -26.95
N LEU A 68 -3.58 -8.11 -26.94
CA LEU A 68 -2.82 -8.73 -25.87
C LEU A 68 -1.78 -7.76 -25.28
N PRO A 69 -1.96 -7.28 -24.04
CA PRO A 69 -1.06 -6.31 -23.43
C PRO A 69 0.40 -6.78 -23.24
N SER A 70 0.64 -8.09 -23.21
CA SER A 70 2.00 -8.66 -23.15
C SER A 70 2.63 -8.89 -24.52
N TRP A 71 1.90 -8.62 -25.62
CA TRP A 71 2.41 -8.80 -26.99
C TRP A 71 3.53 -7.81 -27.27
N GLY A 72 4.68 -8.31 -27.73
CA GLY A 72 5.86 -7.49 -27.98
C GLY A 72 6.69 -7.14 -26.74
N ARG A 73 6.29 -7.60 -25.53
CA ARG A 73 7.17 -7.52 -24.36
C ARG A 73 8.24 -8.60 -24.48
N GLU A 74 9.51 -8.23 -24.38
CA GLU A 74 10.60 -9.19 -24.34
C GLU A 74 10.84 -9.68 -22.92
N GLY A 75 10.92 -11.00 -22.75
CA GLY A 75 11.28 -11.58 -21.48
C GLY A 75 12.78 -11.47 -21.27
N ALA A 76 13.23 -10.82 -20.19
CA ALA A 76 14.65 -10.71 -19.82
C ALA A 76 15.40 -12.05 -19.62
N LYS A 77 14.75 -13.21 -19.80
CA LYS A 77 15.40 -14.54 -19.81
C LYS A 77 15.46 -15.17 -21.21
N PHE A 78 15.17 -14.41 -22.26
CA PHE A 78 15.53 -14.83 -23.60
C PHE A 78 17.02 -14.54 -23.80
N PRO A 79 17.83 -15.50 -24.26
CA PRO A 79 19.24 -15.27 -24.57
C PRO A 79 19.39 -14.15 -25.60
N ALA A 80 20.41 -13.31 -25.44
CA ALA A 80 20.77 -12.34 -26.46
C ALA A 80 21.15 -13.10 -27.76
N GLY A 81 20.49 -12.76 -28.87
CA GLY A 81 20.73 -13.39 -30.18
C GLY A 81 19.72 -14.45 -30.63
N GLU A 82 18.87 -14.99 -29.75
CA GLU A 82 17.79 -15.96 -30.12
C GLU A 82 16.42 -15.29 -30.31
N GLY A 83 16.38 -13.95 -30.32
CA GLY A 83 15.16 -13.14 -30.46
C GLY A 83 14.77 -12.79 -31.90
N GLY A 84 15.61 -13.11 -32.89
CA GLY A 84 15.41 -12.75 -34.29
C GLY A 84 14.33 -13.56 -35.00
N GLU A 85 13.83 -13.03 -36.12
CA GLU A 85 12.99 -13.78 -37.07
C GLU A 85 13.79 -14.97 -37.61
N GLY A 86 13.33 -16.20 -37.34
CA GLY A 86 14.00 -17.45 -37.72
C GLY A 86 14.60 -18.28 -36.56
N GLY A 87 14.55 -17.80 -35.31
CA GLY A 87 14.97 -18.58 -34.13
C GLY A 87 13.95 -19.64 -33.66
N GLU A 88 14.33 -20.51 -32.72
CA GLU A 88 13.38 -21.46 -32.10
C GLU A 88 12.22 -20.71 -31.42
N PRO A 89 10.96 -21.20 -31.50
CA PRO A 89 9.84 -20.59 -30.79
C PRO A 89 9.97 -20.81 -29.28
N LEU A 90 10.28 -19.74 -28.54
CA LEU A 90 10.47 -19.77 -27.10
C LEU A 90 9.28 -19.18 -26.36
N ALA A 91 8.93 -19.79 -25.23
CA ALA A 91 7.95 -19.29 -24.29
C ALA A 91 8.50 -19.26 -22.87
N VAL A 92 8.15 -18.22 -22.11
CA VAL A 92 8.59 -18.08 -20.73
C VAL A 92 7.44 -17.60 -19.84
N TRP A 93 7.30 -18.23 -18.68
CA TRP A 93 6.35 -17.77 -17.68
C TRP A 93 6.89 -16.60 -16.85
N ARG A 94 6.02 -15.63 -16.57
CA ARG A 94 6.27 -14.46 -15.73
C ARG A 94 5.07 -14.11 -14.88
N ALA A 95 5.30 -13.36 -13.80
CA ALA A 95 4.20 -12.67 -13.12
C ALA A 95 3.74 -11.51 -13.99
N GLY A 96 2.43 -11.43 -14.27
CA GLY A 96 1.86 -10.38 -15.13
C GLY A 96 2.15 -8.98 -14.60
N GLY A 97 2.19 -8.82 -13.28
CA GLY A 97 2.61 -7.60 -12.58
C GLY A 97 3.96 -7.05 -13.04
N ALA A 98 4.92 -7.95 -13.30
CA ALA A 98 6.28 -7.60 -13.70
C ALA A 98 6.43 -7.36 -15.22
N VAL A 99 5.43 -7.78 -16.02
CA VAL A 99 5.50 -7.70 -17.50
C VAL A 99 4.73 -6.50 -18.03
N VAL A 100 3.53 -6.27 -17.51
CA VAL A 100 2.59 -5.27 -18.05
C VAL A 100 2.26 -4.21 -17.01
N GLY A 101 2.04 -4.61 -15.75
CA GLY A 101 1.61 -3.73 -14.67
C GLY A 101 0.60 -4.42 -13.74
N PRO A 102 0.02 -3.69 -12.77
CA PRO A 102 -0.84 -4.27 -11.74
C PRO A 102 -1.96 -5.15 -12.31
N VAL A 103 -2.07 -6.38 -11.80
CA VAL A 103 -3.06 -7.37 -12.25
C VAL A 103 -4.11 -7.56 -11.16
N ALA A 104 -5.36 -7.32 -11.53
CA ALA A 104 -6.52 -7.60 -10.69
C ALA A 104 -7.40 -8.67 -11.33
N PHE A 105 -8.24 -9.29 -10.53
CA PHE A 105 -9.37 -10.03 -11.07
C PHE A 105 -10.31 -9.10 -11.85
N GLY A 106 -11.03 -9.64 -12.81
CA GLY A 106 -12.11 -8.95 -13.48
C GLY A 106 -13.46 -9.40 -12.95
N CYS A 107 -14.48 -8.55 -13.10
CA CYS A 107 -15.80 -8.88 -12.62
C CYS A 107 -16.42 -10.02 -13.46
N ARG A 108 -16.56 -11.21 -12.86
CA ARG A 108 -17.19 -12.39 -13.49
C ARG A 108 -18.59 -12.12 -14.03
N LEU A 109 -19.38 -11.25 -13.37
CA LEU A 109 -20.71 -10.88 -13.84
C LEU A 109 -20.66 -10.03 -15.12
N CYS A 110 -19.67 -9.15 -15.24
CA CYS A 110 -19.41 -8.44 -16.49
C CYS A 110 -18.99 -9.41 -17.61
N ALA A 111 -18.12 -10.37 -17.29
CA ALA A 111 -17.68 -11.39 -18.24
C ALA A 111 -18.88 -12.22 -18.72
N ALA A 112 -19.68 -12.76 -17.79
CA ALA A 112 -20.88 -13.54 -18.08
C ALA A 112 -21.84 -12.80 -19.01
N ARG A 113 -22.12 -11.52 -18.77
CA ARG A 113 -22.99 -10.74 -19.67
C ARG A 113 -22.42 -10.53 -21.06
N ARG A 114 -21.09 -10.49 -21.22
CA ARG A 114 -20.44 -10.26 -22.53
C ARG A 114 -20.23 -11.55 -23.32
N THR A 115 -19.94 -12.66 -22.64
CA THR A 115 -19.51 -13.91 -23.27
C THR A 115 -20.47 -15.08 -23.04
N GLY A 116 -21.56 -14.87 -22.30
CA GLY A 116 -22.50 -15.93 -21.93
C GLY A 116 -22.02 -16.87 -20.83
N ALA A 117 -20.78 -16.72 -20.33
CA ALA A 117 -20.18 -17.63 -19.36
C ALA A 117 -19.49 -16.88 -18.21
N ALA A 118 -19.76 -17.31 -16.97
CA ALA A 118 -19.17 -16.75 -15.75
C ALA A 118 -17.74 -17.29 -15.49
N VAL A 119 -16.82 -16.96 -16.40
CA VAL A 119 -15.42 -17.38 -16.30
C VAL A 119 -14.60 -16.41 -15.45
N ARG A 120 -13.59 -16.94 -14.74
CA ARG A 120 -12.55 -16.11 -14.12
C ARG A 120 -11.84 -15.30 -15.21
N VAL A 121 -11.72 -14.01 -14.98
CA VAL A 121 -11.03 -13.09 -15.89
C VAL A 121 -10.00 -12.29 -15.12
N LEU A 122 -8.91 -11.93 -15.80
CA LEU A 122 -7.86 -11.07 -15.26
C LEU A 122 -7.84 -9.77 -16.05
N ARG A 123 -7.50 -8.67 -15.39
CA ARG A 123 -7.38 -7.35 -15.99
C ARG A 123 -6.09 -6.70 -15.51
N TYR A 124 -5.38 -6.09 -16.43
CA TYR A 124 -4.33 -5.13 -16.11
C TYR A 124 -5.03 -3.83 -15.72
N ALA A 125 -5.13 -3.58 -14.42
CA ALA A 125 -5.92 -2.50 -13.88
C ALA A 125 -5.19 -1.89 -12.66
N PRO A 126 -4.85 -0.59 -12.71
CA PRO A 126 -4.30 0.09 -11.55
C PRO A 126 -5.34 0.15 -10.42
N ARG A 127 -4.90 0.51 -9.21
CA ARG A 127 -5.74 0.48 -8.00
C ARG A 127 -7.03 1.30 -8.13
N TRP A 128 -6.95 2.45 -8.80
CA TRP A 128 -8.09 3.34 -9.03
C TRP A 128 -9.09 2.87 -10.11
N GLU A 129 -8.88 1.71 -10.73
CA GLU A 129 -9.80 1.12 -11.73
C GLU A 129 -10.41 -0.21 -11.28
N ARG A 130 -10.30 -0.53 -9.98
CA ARG A 130 -10.74 -1.81 -9.40
C ARG A 130 -12.22 -1.87 -9.06
N VAL A 131 -12.92 -0.74 -9.05
CA VAL A 131 -14.35 -0.72 -8.74
C VAL A 131 -15.18 -1.09 -9.96
N CYS A 132 -15.85 -2.25 -9.90
CA CYS A 132 -16.96 -2.55 -10.80
C CYS A 132 -18.24 -1.89 -10.28
N VAL A 133 -18.45 -0.62 -10.65
CA VAL A 133 -19.62 0.18 -10.21
C VAL A 133 -20.94 -0.53 -10.54
N ARG A 134 -21.00 -1.18 -11.69
CA ARG A 134 -22.22 -1.85 -12.17
C ARG A 134 -22.67 -3.03 -11.31
N HIS A 135 -21.74 -3.73 -10.66
CA HIS A 135 -22.05 -4.90 -9.84
C HIS A 135 -21.70 -4.68 -8.36
N GLY A 136 -21.28 -3.47 -7.98
CA GLY A 136 -20.89 -3.14 -6.62
C GLY A 136 -19.76 -4.02 -6.10
N ARG A 137 -18.66 -4.18 -6.86
CA ARG A 137 -17.54 -5.06 -6.47
C ARG A 137 -16.19 -4.40 -6.60
N TRP A 138 -15.38 -4.46 -5.55
CA TRP A 138 -13.95 -4.16 -5.62
C TRP A 138 -13.21 -5.38 -6.13
N GLN A 139 -12.43 -5.26 -7.21
CA GLN A 139 -11.63 -6.38 -7.70
C GLN A 139 -10.29 -6.47 -6.96
N LEU A 140 -9.97 -7.66 -6.44
CA LEU A 140 -8.74 -7.89 -5.68
C LEU A 140 -7.53 -8.13 -6.58
N ASP A 141 -6.33 -7.95 -6.04
CA ASP A 141 -5.10 -8.32 -6.74
C ASP A 141 -5.07 -9.82 -7.03
N ALA A 142 -4.66 -10.16 -8.25
CA ALA A 142 -4.51 -11.54 -8.69
C ALA A 142 -3.14 -12.16 -8.34
N ASP A 143 -2.23 -11.37 -7.77
CA ASP A 143 -0.91 -11.80 -7.33
C ASP A 143 -0.86 -12.25 -5.87
N ALA A 144 -1.90 -11.92 -5.10
CA ALA A 144 -2.01 -12.23 -3.69
C ALA A 144 -2.53 -13.64 -3.46
N ASP A 145 -1.95 -14.31 -2.45
CA ASP A 145 -2.29 -15.68 -2.08
C ASP A 145 -3.55 -15.68 -1.20
N GLN A 146 -4.70 -15.43 -1.82
CA GLN A 146 -5.99 -15.37 -1.14
C GLN A 146 -7.14 -15.81 -2.06
N PRO A 147 -8.22 -16.41 -1.49
CA PRO A 147 -9.23 -17.10 -2.29
C PRO A 147 -10.27 -16.17 -2.95
N HIS A 148 -10.40 -14.93 -2.49
CA HIS A 148 -11.44 -14.01 -2.95
C HIS A 148 -11.04 -13.31 -4.26
N GLU A 149 -11.97 -13.21 -5.20
CA GLU A 149 -11.72 -12.43 -6.43
C GLU A 149 -12.18 -10.97 -6.28
N TYR A 150 -13.09 -10.74 -5.35
CA TYR A 150 -13.69 -9.44 -5.13
C TYR A 150 -14.15 -9.25 -3.69
N LEU A 151 -14.33 -7.99 -3.31
CA LEU A 151 -15.07 -7.56 -2.12
C LEU A 151 -16.41 -6.97 -2.53
N ASP A 152 -17.44 -7.20 -1.72
CA ASP A 152 -18.76 -6.63 -1.93
C ASP A 152 -18.81 -5.17 -1.45
N LEU A 153 -19.28 -4.28 -2.32
CA LEU A 153 -19.41 -2.84 -2.06
C LEU A 153 -20.86 -2.38 -1.96
N ARG A 154 -21.85 -3.28 -1.97
CA ARG A 154 -23.27 -2.90 -1.92
C ARG A 154 -23.62 -2.06 -0.68
N GLY A 155 -22.94 -2.30 0.44
CA GLY A 155 -23.07 -1.51 1.67
C GLY A 155 -22.23 -0.22 1.70
N LEU A 156 -21.44 0.05 0.65
CA LEU A 156 -20.45 1.13 0.59
C LEU A 156 -20.65 2.06 -0.62
N PRO A 157 -21.75 2.83 -0.68
CA PRO A 157 -22.02 3.73 -1.79
C PRO A 157 -20.93 4.80 -1.99
N GLU A 158 -20.21 5.17 -0.93
CA GLU A 158 -19.11 6.14 -0.96
C GLU A 158 -17.93 5.70 -1.83
N VAL A 159 -17.65 4.39 -1.92
CA VAL A 159 -16.57 3.84 -2.75
C VAL A 159 -16.93 3.98 -4.24
N ALA A 160 -18.19 3.69 -4.58
CA ALA A 160 -18.69 3.92 -5.93
C ALA A 160 -18.74 5.41 -6.30
N ALA A 161 -19.09 6.28 -5.35
CA ALA A 161 -19.04 7.72 -5.54
C ALA A 161 -17.61 8.22 -5.75
N ALA A 162 -16.65 7.71 -4.98
CA ALA A 162 -15.23 8.01 -5.15
C ALA A 162 -14.71 7.59 -6.54
N GLN A 163 -15.11 6.41 -7.03
CA GLN A 163 -14.76 5.95 -8.37
C GLN A 163 -15.23 6.93 -9.46
N ARG A 164 -16.45 7.47 -9.31
CA ARG A 164 -16.98 8.47 -10.26
C ARG A 164 -16.22 9.79 -10.17
N ARG A 165 -15.87 10.23 -8.96
CA ARG A 165 -15.07 11.46 -8.75
C ARG A 165 -13.66 11.35 -9.31
N TRP A 166 -13.05 10.16 -9.24
CA TRP A 166 -11.69 9.93 -9.71
C TRP A 166 -11.48 10.36 -11.17
N ALA A 167 -12.45 10.12 -12.06
CA ALA A 167 -12.36 10.57 -13.45
C ALA A 167 -12.19 12.10 -13.58
N GLY A 168 -12.81 12.88 -12.69
CA GLY A 168 -12.62 14.33 -12.62
C GLY A 168 -11.25 14.73 -12.07
N VAL A 169 -10.77 14.01 -11.04
CA VAL A 169 -9.45 14.22 -10.43
C VAL A 169 -8.33 13.91 -11.43
N ALA A 170 -8.40 12.78 -12.14
CA ALA A 170 -7.45 12.42 -13.18
C ALA A 170 -7.37 13.46 -14.30
N ARG A 171 -8.52 13.99 -14.74
CA ARG A 171 -8.55 15.11 -15.71
C ARG A 171 -7.96 16.41 -15.16
N ARG A 172 -8.02 16.66 -13.85
CA ARG A 172 -7.34 17.80 -13.21
C ARG A 172 -5.83 17.58 -13.15
N ALA A 173 -5.38 16.37 -12.81
CA ALA A 173 -3.96 16.00 -12.80
C ALA A 173 -3.32 16.25 -14.17
N VAL A 174 -3.93 15.72 -15.24
CA VAL A 174 -3.43 15.91 -16.61
C VAL A 174 -3.37 17.40 -17.00
N ARG A 175 -4.40 18.19 -16.65
CA ARG A 175 -4.40 19.64 -16.89
C ARG A 175 -3.34 20.39 -16.09
N ALA A 176 -2.93 19.85 -14.96
CA ALA A 176 -1.82 20.38 -14.16
C ALA A 176 -0.45 19.85 -14.63
N GLY A 177 -0.39 19.05 -15.71
CA GLY A 177 0.85 18.52 -16.27
C GLY A 177 1.44 17.33 -15.50
N VAL A 178 0.63 16.62 -14.71
CA VAL A 178 1.06 15.53 -13.82
C VAL A 178 0.33 14.24 -14.17
N GLY A 179 1.03 13.10 -14.08
CA GLY A 179 0.41 11.79 -14.28
C GLY A 179 -0.65 11.50 -13.20
N PRO A 180 -1.88 11.09 -13.55
CA PRO A 180 -2.89 10.66 -12.57
C PRO A 180 -2.37 9.57 -11.61
N GLU A 181 -1.47 8.72 -12.08
CA GLU A 181 -0.78 7.69 -11.33
C GLU A 181 0.11 8.23 -10.22
N GLU A 182 0.83 9.32 -10.45
CA GLU A 182 1.72 9.95 -9.47
C GLU A 182 0.90 10.59 -8.35
N VAL A 183 -0.16 11.31 -8.72
CA VAL A 183 -1.12 11.90 -7.77
C VAL A 183 -1.78 10.82 -6.93
N PHE A 184 -2.22 9.73 -7.58
CA PHE A 184 -2.81 8.60 -6.85
C PHE A 184 -1.81 7.96 -5.90
N ALA A 185 -0.58 7.70 -6.36
CA ALA A 185 0.45 7.06 -5.56
C ALA A 185 0.75 7.85 -4.28
N LEU A 186 0.91 9.18 -4.39
CA LEU A 186 1.11 10.04 -3.24
C LEU A 186 -0.09 10.03 -2.29
N ALA A 187 -1.30 10.23 -2.80
CA ALA A 187 -2.50 10.24 -1.97
C ALA A 187 -2.75 8.88 -1.30
N HIS A 188 -2.48 7.78 -2.01
CA HIS A 188 -2.57 6.42 -1.47
C HIS A 188 -1.53 6.20 -0.37
N ALA A 189 -0.29 6.67 -0.55
CA ALA A 189 0.74 6.61 0.48
C ALA A 189 0.36 7.35 1.76
N VAL A 190 -0.17 8.58 1.62
CA VAL A 190 -0.66 9.38 2.75
C VAL A 190 -1.76 8.64 3.52
N VAL A 191 -2.81 8.22 2.82
CA VAL A 191 -3.96 7.60 3.49
C VAL A 191 -3.64 6.20 4.00
N ALA A 192 -2.78 5.44 3.31
CA ALA A 192 -2.33 4.14 3.81
C ALA A 192 -1.54 4.29 5.10
N ARG A 193 -0.74 5.35 5.27
CA ARG A 193 -0.06 5.61 6.54
C ARG A 193 -1.05 5.94 7.66
N TRP A 194 -2.07 6.76 7.38
CA TRP A 194 -3.17 7.00 8.33
C TRP A 194 -3.92 5.71 8.69
N TRP A 195 -4.16 4.84 7.72
CA TRP A 195 -4.81 3.55 7.92
C TRP A 195 -4.07 2.62 8.88
N GLU A 196 -2.73 2.62 8.84
CA GLU A 196 -1.94 1.85 9.78
C GLU A 196 -2.19 2.31 11.22
N GLY A 197 -2.40 3.62 11.45
CA GLY A 197 -2.67 4.16 12.78
C GLY A 197 -4.11 4.37 13.21
N ALA A 198 -5.05 4.14 12.29
CA ALA A 198 -6.44 4.49 12.52
C ALA A 198 -7.13 3.71 13.65
N TYR A 199 -6.70 2.47 13.92
CA TYR A 199 -7.31 1.66 14.97
C TYR A 199 -6.90 2.11 16.38
N GLY A 200 -5.82 2.89 16.50
CA GLY A 200 -5.46 3.55 17.76
C GLY A 200 -6.14 4.91 17.95
N TRP A 201 -6.94 5.38 16.98
CA TRP A 201 -7.61 6.67 17.08
C TRP A 201 -9.02 6.49 17.63
N GLU A 202 -9.26 6.90 18.87
CA GLU A 202 -10.57 6.80 19.53
C GLU A 202 -11.73 7.40 18.73
N ARG A 203 -11.45 8.44 17.93
CA ARG A 203 -12.45 9.16 17.13
C ARG A 203 -12.66 8.56 15.73
N GLU A 204 -11.93 7.51 15.35
CA GLU A 204 -12.08 6.86 14.04
C GLU A 204 -13.17 5.78 14.07
N GLU A 205 -14.34 6.13 13.54
CA GLU A 205 -15.47 5.19 13.45
C GLU A 205 -15.69 4.66 12.02
N LEU A 206 -15.26 5.41 11.01
CA LEU A 206 -15.68 5.16 9.63
C LEU A 206 -14.95 3.97 9.02
N TRP A 207 -13.63 3.94 9.13
CA TRP A 207 -12.82 2.87 8.56
C TRP A 207 -13.07 1.50 9.19
N PRO A 208 -13.13 1.35 10.53
CA PRO A 208 -13.57 0.10 11.16
C PRO A 208 -14.95 -0.33 10.70
N ARG A 209 -15.94 0.59 10.67
CA ARG A 209 -17.30 0.28 10.21
C ARG A 209 -17.32 -0.25 8.77
N ARG A 210 -16.61 0.42 7.85
CA ARG A 210 -16.54 -0.02 6.45
C ARG A 210 -15.84 -1.38 6.32
N LEU A 211 -14.79 -1.61 7.11
CA LEU A 211 -14.07 -2.89 7.13
C LEU A 211 -15.00 -4.03 7.56
N HIS A 212 -15.77 -3.83 8.63
CA HIS A 212 -16.77 -4.79 9.07
C HIS A 212 -17.86 -5.05 8.03
N GLN A 213 -18.30 -4.01 7.31
CA GLN A 213 -19.30 -4.17 6.23
C GLN A 213 -18.78 -5.00 5.05
N ILE A 214 -17.53 -4.79 4.60
CA ILE A 214 -16.96 -5.63 3.52
C ILE A 214 -16.68 -7.06 3.96
N ALA A 215 -16.48 -7.26 5.27
CA ALA A 215 -16.33 -8.59 5.88
C ALA A 215 -17.67 -9.34 6.03
N GLY A 216 -18.80 -8.75 5.62
CA GLY A 216 -20.12 -9.36 5.77
C GLY A 216 -20.83 -9.05 7.09
N GLY A 217 -20.33 -8.08 7.85
CA GLY A 217 -20.97 -7.54 9.06
C GLY A 217 -20.03 -7.48 10.26
N ASN A 218 -19.21 -8.51 10.48
CA ASN A 218 -18.19 -8.54 11.53
C ASN A 218 -16.93 -9.22 10.97
N ALA A 219 -15.76 -8.63 11.22
CA ALA A 219 -14.48 -9.14 10.76
C ALA A 219 -13.96 -10.24 11.70
N GLY A 220 -14.44 -10.28 12.95
CA GLY A 220 -14.14 -11.32 13.94
C GLY A 220 -12.65 -11.53 14.16
N ASP A 221 -12.28 -12.79 14.38
CA ASP A 221 -10.90 -13.22 14.65
C ASP A 221 -9.95 -13.03 13.46
N ASP A 222 -10.49 -12.78 12.26
CA ASP A 222 -9.73 -12.51 11.04
C ASP A 222 -9.54 -11.01 10.77
N LEU A 223 -9.73 -10.15 11.78
CA LEU A 223 -9.60 -8.70 11.66
C LEU A 223 -8.30 -8.27 10.97
N GLU A 224 -7.15 -8.85 11.34
CA GLU A 224 -5.87 -8.51 10.71
C GLU A 224 -5.81 -8.85 9.22
N TRP A 225 -6.37 -10.00 8.85
CA TRP A 225 -6.47 -10.41 7.45
C TRP A 225 -7.38 -9.46 6.68
N TRP A 226 -8.52 -9.10 7.26
CA TRP A 226 -9.43 -8.12 6.69
C TRP A 226 -8.78 -6.74 6.58
N ARG A 227 -7.95 -6.33 7.54
CA ARG A 227 -7.21 -5.07 7.46
C ARG A 227 -6.28 -5.02 6.25
N ILE A 228 -5.70 -6.16 5.86
CA ILE A 228 -4.82 -6.26 4.70
C ILE A 228 -5.63 -6.29 3.39
N VAL A 229 -6.61 -7.20 3.30
CA VAL A 229 -7.37 -7.43 2.06
C VAL A 229 -8.35 -6.30 1.76
N GLY A 230 -8.93 -5.72 2.81
CA GLY A 230 -9.93 -4.66 2.75
C GLY A 230 -9.36 -3.25 2.57
N ARG A 231 -8.09 -3.02 2.94
CA ARG A 231 -7.48 -1.68 3.01
C ARG A 231 -7.85 -0.81 1.82
N ASP A 232 -7.43 -1.24 0.63
CA ASP A 232 -7.52 -0.40 -0.57
C ASP A 232 -8.98 -0.07 -0.92
N ALA A 233 -9.94 -0.94 -0.61
CA ALA A 233 -11.36 -0.66 -0.82
C ALA A 233 -11.93 0.32 0.22
N VAL A 234 -11.55 0.15 1.49
CA VAL A 234 -12.05 0.95 2.62
C VAL A 234 -11.54 2.39 2.57
N ILE A 235 -10.27 2.57 2.22
CA ILE A 235 -9.61 3.88 2.21
C ILE A 235 -9.79 4.65 0.89
N PHE A 236 -10.29 3.99 -0.16
CA PHE A 236 -10.41 4.59 -1.49
C PHE A 236 -11.14 5.93 -1.52
N PRO A 237 -12.25 6.13 -0.77
CA PRO A 237 -12.92 7.43 -0.72
C PRO A 237 -12.01 8.56 -0.24
N GLU A 238 -11.23 8.33 0.81
CA GLU A 238 -10.28 9.29 1.35
C GLU A 238 -9.10 9.50 0.41
N VAL A 239 -8.57 8.46 -0.25
CA VAL A 239 -7.50 8.59 -1.25
C VAL A 239 -7.92 9.54 -2.39
N VAL A 240 -9.12 9.37 -2.93
CA VAL A 240 -9.62 10.26 -4.00
C VAL A 240 -9.78 11.70 -3.50
N THR A 241 -10.22 11.89 -2.26
CA THR A 241 -10.38 13.23 -1.66
C THR A 241 -9.04 13.90 -1.36
N VAL A 242 -8.04 13.16 -0.88
CA VAL A 242 -6.68 13.65 -0.67
C VAL A 242 -6.05 14.02 -2.01
N ALA A 243 -6.12 13.14 -3.00
CA ALA A 243 -5.64 13.43 -4.36
C ALA A 243 -6.23 14.73 -4.93
N ASP A 244 -7.55 14.90 -4.81
CA ASP A 244 -8.22 16.13 -5.23
C ASP A 244 -7.75 17.37 -4.44
N SER A 245 -7.53 17.19 -3.14
CA SER A 245 -7.09 18.27 -2.27
C SER A 245 -5.67 18.72 -2.57
N LEU A 246 -4.75 17.79 -2.83
CA LEU A 246 -3.36 18.11 -3.16
C LEU A 246 -3.23 18.76 -4.54
N LEU A 247 -4.16 18.48 -5.46
CA LEU A 247 -4.22 19.15 -6.76
C LEU A 247 -4.80 20.57 -6.71
N ASP A 248 -5.48 20.94 -5.63
CA ASP A 248 -6.11 22.25 -5.49
C ASP A 248 -5.05 23.33 -5.18
N PRO A 249 -4.86 24.35 -6.05
CA PRO A 249 -3.90 25.42 -5.82
C PRO A 249 -4.13 26.19 -4.51
N VAL A 250 -5.39 26.27 -4.04
CA VAL A 250 -5.74 26.91 -2.76
C VAL A 250 -5.13 26.15 -1.58
N MET A 251 -4.98 24.82 -1.68
CA MET A 251 -4.32 24.03 -0.64
C MET A 251 -2.82 24.30 -0.62
N ALA A 252 -2.17 24.38 -1.77
CA ALA A 252 -0.76 24.78 -1.85
C ALA A 252 -0.53 26.22 -1.33
N GLN A 253 -1.48 27.13 -1.55
CA GLN A 253 -1.43 28.48 -0.96
C GLN A 253 -1.54 28.45 0.57
N ARG A 254 -2.37 27.57 1.14
CA ARG A 254 -2.47 27.41 2.61
C ARG A 254 -1.17 26.89 3.20
N VAL A 255 -0.54 25.89 2.57
CA VAL A 255 0.79 25.41 2.97
C VAL A 255 1.80 26.55 2.99
N TRP A 256 1.83 27.35 1.91
CA TRP A 256 2.72 28.49 1.82
C TRP A 256 2.51 29.48 2.97
N ALA A 257 1.26 29.84 3.25
CA ALA A 257 0.93 30.73 4.36
C ALA A 257 1.32 30.14 5.74
N ASP A 258 1.04 28.85 5.97
CA ASP A 258 1.36 28.17 7.23
C ASP A 258 2.89 28.07 7.45
N SER A 259 3.69 28.01 6.39
CA SER A 259 5.16 27.98 6.43
C SER A 259 5.83 29.33 6.75
N GLY A 260 5.03 30.40 6.96
CA GLY A 260 5.50 31.78 7.14
C GLY A 260 5.85 32.49 5.83
N GLY A 261 5.60 31.85 4.68
CA GLY A 261 5.89 32.39 3.36
C GLY A 261 7.37 32.72 3.18
N GLU A 262 7.64 33.99 2.89
CA GLU A 262 9.00 34.53 2.71
C GLU A 262 9.85 34.47 3.98
N ARG A 263 9.23 34.49 5.16
CA ARG A 263 9.92 34.40 6.45
C ARG A 263 9.68 33.02 7.05
N PRO A 264 10.64 32.08 6.94
CA PRO A 264 10.44 30.70 7.37
C PRO A 264 10.00 30.61 8.82
N ARG A 265 8.95 29.82 9.07
CA ARG A 265 8.49 29.46 10.41
C ARG A 265 8.25 27.94 10.47
N PRO A 266 8.42 27.32 11.65
CA PRO A 266 7.94 25.96 11.88
C PRO A 266 6.46 25.86 11.52
N LEU A 267 6.06 24.74 10.90
CA LEU A 267 4.65 24.51 10.60
C LEU A 267 3.87 24.41 11.91
N PRO A 268 2.78 25.17 12.07
CA PRO A 268 1.98 25.08 13.27
C PRO A 268 1.27 23.73 13.36
N ALA A 269 1.21 23.15 14.56
CA ALA A 269 0.47 21.92 14.86
C ALA A 269 -1.04 22.05 14.57
N ASP A 270 -1.55 23.26 14.38
CA ASP A 270 -2.92 23.55 13.99
C ASP A 270 -3.02 24.28 12.63
N GLY A 271 -2.08 24.04 11.70
CA GLY A 271 -2.06 24.71 10.40
C GLY A 271 -3.39 24.73 9.64
N LYS A 272 -3.68 25.84 8.94
CA LYS A 272 -4.90 26.02 8.13
C LYS A 272 -5.00 24.98 7.02
N PHE A 273 -3.88 24.51 6.50
CA PHE A 273 -3.81 23.41 5.55
C PHE A 273 -4.33 22.10 6.16
N CYS A 274 -3.75 21.65 7.29
CA CYS A 274 -4.11 20.36 7.90
C CYS A 274 -5.58 20.34 8.37
N ARG A 275 -6.07 21.44 8.98
CA ARG A 275 -7.50 21.57 9.32
C ARG A 275 -8.40 21.46 8.10
N ARG A 276 -8.05 22.13 6.99
CA ARG A 276 -8.84 22.07 5.76
C ARG A 276 -8.80 20.68 5.13
N LEU A 277 -7.66 20.00 5.17
CA LEU A 277 -7.52 18.63 4.67
C LEU A 277 -8.39 17.67 5.49
N GLY A 278 -8.32 17.74 6.83
CA GLY A 278 -9.18 16.99 7.74
C GLY A 278 -10.67 17.20 7.46
N ALA A 279 -11.09 18.47 7.32
CA ALA A 279 -12.48 18.80 6.97
C ALA A 279 -12.91 18.22 5.61
N ARG A 280 -12.02 18.22 4.59
CA ARG A 280 -12.33 17.65 3.27
C ARG A 280 -12.53 16.14 3.31
N VAL A 281 -11.75 15.42 4.12
CA VAL A 281 -11.91 13.97 4.31
C VAL A 281 -13.02 13.61 5.31
N GLY A 282 -13.79 14.61 5.80
CA GLY A 282 -14.89 14.43 6.73
C GLY A 282 -14.47 14.14 8.16
N ARG A 283 -13.23 14.45 8.54
CA ARG A 283 -12.63 14.19 9.86
C ARG A 283 -11.87 15.43 10.33
N GLU A 284 -12.58 16.40 10.90
CA GLU A 284 -11.94 17.64 11.37
C GLU A 284 -10.89 17.37 12.46
N TRP A 285 -11.13 16.36 13.29
CA TRP A 285 -10.20 15.91 14.33
C TRP A 285 -8.88 15.33 13.77
N LEU A 286 -8.84 14.90 12.51
CA LEU A 286 -7.64 14.35 11.89
C LEU A 286 -6.62 15.46 11.55
N GLY A 287 -7.07 16.69 11.34
CA GLY A 287 -6.20 17.81 10.97
C GLY A 287 -5.04 18.04 11.95
N PRO A 288 -5.30 18.20 13.27
CA PRO A 288 -4.25 18.31 14.27
C PRO A 288 -3.30 17.11 14.33
N LEU A 289 -3.81 15.88 14.17
CA LEU A 289 -2.99 14.66 14.17
C LEU A 289 -2.04 14.60 12.96
N ILE A 290 -2.51 15.03 11.79
CA ILE A 290 -1.67 15.11 10.59
C ILE A 290 -0.55 16.13 10.76
N ALA A 291 -0.82 17.24 11.45
CA ALA A 291 0.14 18.34 11.56
C ALA A 291 1.36 18.00 12.44
N VAL A 292 1.22 17.03 13.34
CA VAL A 292 2.30 16.52 14.19
C VAL A 292 2.99 15.28 13.62
N GLU A 293 2.49 14.74 12.49
CA GLU A 293 3.06 13.56 11.85
C GLU A 293 4.46 13.88 11.28
N GLY A 294 5.52 13.47 11.99
CA GLY A 294 6.90 13.55 11.51
C GLY A 294 7.15 12.64 10.30
N GLY A 295 7.95 13.12 9.34
CA GLY A 295 8.60 12.26 8.35
C GLY A 295 7.70 11.51 7.35
N GLY A 296 6.45 11.92 7.10
CA GLY A 296 5.52 11.23 6.18
C GLY A 296 5.48 11.75 4.73
N PRO A 297 4.82 11.02 3.80
CA PRO A 297 4.66 11.45 2.40
C PRO A 297 3.95 12.80 2.26
N LEU A 298 3.04 13.13 3.18
CA LEU A 298 2.37 14.43 3.19
C LEU A 298 3.31 15.58 3.59
N ILE A 299 4.17 15.36 4.59
CA ILE A 299 5.21 16.33 4.98
C ILE A 299 6.21 16.52 3.86
N ALA A 300 6.61 15.45 3.17
CA ALA A 300 7.48 15.54 2.00
C ALA A 300 6.87 16.42 0.90
N TRP A 301 5.57 16.23 0.61
CA TRP A 301 4.82 17.08 -0.33
C TRP A 301 4.75 18.53 0.14
N ILE A 302 4.40 18.78 1.41
CA ILE A 302 4.37 20.13 2.01
C ILE A 302 5.73 20.82 1.85
N GLY A 303 6.82 20.11 2.18
CA GLY A 303 8.18 20.61 2.04
C GLY A 303 8.54 20.94 0.58
N ALA A 304 8.11 20.10 -0.37
CA ALA A 304 8.32 20.35 -1.80
C ALA A 304 7.57 21.61 -2.28
N VAL A 305 6.32 21.82 -1.86
CA VAL A 305 5.57 23.06 -2.16
C VAL A 305 6.32 24.29 -1.68
N VAL A 306 6.82 24.27 -0.44
CA VAL A 306 7.55 25.40 0.15
C VAL A 306 8.88 25.65 -0.58
N ARG A 307 9.64 24.60 -0.91
CA ARG A 307 10.90 24.70 -1.66
C ARG A 307 10.70 25.30 -3.05
N LEU A 308 9.75 24.77 -3.82
CA LEU A 308 9.46 25.25 -5.17
C LEU A 308 9.07 26.73 -5.19
N ARG A 309 8.34 27.21 -4.18
CA ARG A 309 7.95 28.63 -4.07
C ARG A 309 9.10 29.55 -3.64
N ARG A 310 10.05 29.07 -2.84
CA ARG A 310 11.22 29.86 -2.40
C ARG A 310 12.33 29.92 -3.43
N SER A 311 12.38 28.98 -4.37
CA SER A 311 13.42 28.91 -5.38
C SER A 311 12.82 28.79 -6.79
N PRO A 312 12.09 29.82 -7.26
CA PRO A 312 11.44 29.79 -8.58
C PRO A 312 12.45 29.75 -9.74
N GLU A 313 13.68 30.23 -9.53
CA GLU A 313 14.75 30.29 -10.55
C GLU A 313 15.47 28.94 -10.76
N LYS A 314 15.32 27.98 -9.84
CA LYS A 314 15.69 26.58 -10.07
C LYS A 314 14.54 25.90 -10.79
N GLN A 315 14.26 26.33 -12.01
CA GLN A 315 13.33 25.59 -12.86
C GLN A 315 13.88 24.18 -13.08
N PRO A 316 13.05 23.14 -12.95
CA PRO A 316 13.52 21.79 -13.13
C PRO A 316 13.95 21.59 -14.58
N GLY A 317 15.27 21.49 -14.82
CA GLY A 317 15.80 20.95 -16.06
C GLY A 317 15.46 19.45 -16.18
N PRO A 318 15.87 18.77 -17.26
CA PRO A 318 15.59 17.35 -17.49
C PRO A 318 16.12 16.39 -16.40
N ASN A 319 16.89 16.89 -15.43
CA ASN A 319 17.40 16.18 -14.25
C ASN A 319 16.88 16.80 -12.94
N VAL A 320 15.55 16.89 -12.78
CA VAL A 320 14.94 17.27 -11.49
C VAL A 320 15.48 16.35 -10.41
N ARG A 321 16.11 16.90 -9.36
CA ARG A 321 16.48 16.06 -8.21
C ARG A 321 15.20 15.45 -7.65
N PHE A 322 15.20 14.16 -7.30
CA PHE A 322 14.02 13.46 -6.76
C PHE A 322 13.34 14.19 -5.59
N GLU A 323 14.08 15.03 -4.87
CA GLU A 323 13.63 15.87 -3.74
C GLU A 323 12.82 17.11 -4.15
N GLU A 324 12.84 17.49 -5.42
CA GLU A 324 12.14 18.65 -6.00
C GLU A 324 10.87 18.24 -6.77
N ASN A 325 10.67 16.94 -7.04
CA ASN A 325 9.42 16.44 -7.61
C ASN A 325 8.34 16.36 -6.53
N LEU A 326 7.31 17.19 -6.68
CA LEU A 326 6.17 17.29 -5.77
C LEU A 326 5.42 15.96 -5.58
N TRP A 327 5.34 15.14 -6.62
CA TRP A 327 4.50 13.94 -6.66
C TRP A 327 5.27 12.65 -6.43
N TRP A 328 6.57 12.76 -6.21
CA TRP A 328 7.43 11.61 -5.95
C TRP A 328 7.18 11.03 -4.55
N VAL A 329 6.96 9.71 -4.49
CA VAL A 329 6.83 8.96 -3.25
C VAL A 329 8.09 8.16 -3.02
N ARG A 330 8.84 8.52 -1.97
CA ARG A 330 10.04 7.79 -1.57
C ARG A 330 9.71 6.34 -1.23
N GLN A 331 10.66 5.44 -1.44
CA GLN A 331 10.45 4.00 -1.31
C GLN A 331 10.00 3.61 0.10
N GLU A 332 10.54 4.25 1.13
CA GLU A 332 10.18 4.07 2.53
C GLU A 332 8.73 4.46 2.86
N HIS A 333 8.10 5.31 2.05
CA HIS A 333 6.72 5.73 2.22
C HIS A 333 5.74 4.96 1.32
N GLN A 334 6.23 4.08 0.45
CA GLN A 334 5.36 3.31 -0.42
C GLN A 334 4.62 2.24 0.39
N PRO A 335 3.28 2.19 0.32
CA PRO A 335 2.51 1.20 1.06
C PRO A 335 2.86 -0.22 0.61
N SER A 336 3.00 -1.13 1.58
CA SER A 336 3.19 -2.55 1.28
C SER A 336 2.01 -3.10 0.46
N THR A 337 2.32 -3.98 -0.49
CA THR A 337 1.28 -4.63 -1.29
C THR A 337 0.53 -5.67 -0.47
N MET A 338 -0.73 -5.94 -0.84
CA MET A 338 -1.54 -6.99 -0.20
C MET A 338 -0.79 -8.34 -0.20
N ALA A 339 -0.17 -8.71 -1.32
CA ALA A 339 0.61 -9.94 -1.42
C ALA A 339 1.79 -9.99 -0.44
N VAL A 340 2.49 -8.88 -0.20
CA VAL A 340 3.59 -8.81 0.78
C VAL A 340 3.04 -8.97 2.19
N GLN A 341 2.01 -8.20 2.55
CA GLN A 341 1.43 -8.23 3.90
C GLN A 341 0.84 -9.60 4.24
N LEU A 342 0.13 -10.25 3.30
CA LEU A 342 -0.39 -11.61 3.51
C LEU A 342 0.71 -12.66 3.69
N ARG A 343 1.86 -12.49 3.01
CA ARG A 343 3.02 -13.38 3.23
C ARG A 343 3.59 -13.21 4.62
N VAL A 344 3.74 -11.97 5.09
CA VAL A 344 4.21 -11.67 6.45
C VAL A 344 3.26 -12.29 7.47
N LEU A 345 1.96 -12.04 7.35
CA LEU A 345 0.94 -12.62 8.23
C LEU A 345 0.96 -14.15 8.22
N SER A 346 1.14 -14.77 7.04
CA SER A 346 1.21 -16.23 6.91
C SER A 346 2.46 -16.82 7.55
N ARG A 347 3.60 -16.13 7.47
CA ARG A 347 4.84 -16.55 8.13
C ARG A 347 4.71 -16.46 9.65
N GLU A 348 4.13 -15.38 10.14
CA GLU A 348 3.86 -15.19 11.56
C GLU A 348 2.91 -16.24 12.12
N LYS A 349 1.84 -16.59 11.39
CA LYS A 349 0.94 -17.69 11.78
C LYS A 349 1.64 -19.07 11.79
N LYS A 350 2.78 -19.23 11.10
CA LYS A 350 3.50 -20.52 10.95
C LYS A 350 4.75 -20.66 11.81
N MET A 351 5.20 -19.63 12.53
CA MET A 351 6.40 -19.73 13.37
C MET A 351 6.18 -20.71 14.54
N PRO A 352 6.96 -21.81 14.66
CA PRO A 352 6.81 -22.75 15.76
C PRO A 352 7.46 -22.18 17.03
N GLY A 353 6.69 -22.10 18.11
CA GLY A 353 7.14 -21.69 19.44
C GLY A 353 6.09 -22.03 20.50
N SER A 354 6.54 -22.49 21.66
CA SER A 354 5.74 -22.97 22.80
C SER A 354 4.97 -21.87 23.56
N GLY A 355 4.85 -20.68 22.99
CA GLY A 355 4.12 -19.55 23.57
C GLY A 355 3.10 -19.06 22.56
N THR A 356 1.93 -18.71 23.06
CA THR A 356 0.91 -17.94 22.33
C THR A 356 1.58 -16.82 21.51
N ASN A 357 1.40 -16.84 20.19
CA ASN A 357 2.01 -15.85 19.30
C ASN A 357 1.64 -14.44 19.78
N TRP A 358 2.62 -13.56 19.98
CA TRP A 358 2.43 -12.17 20.41
C TRP A 358 1.31 -11.47 19.65
N ARG A 359 1.21 -11.68 18.33
CA ARG A 359 0.15 -11.09 17.51
C ARG A 359 -1.22 -11.75 17.69
N ALA A 360 -1.26 -13.02 18.07
CA ALA A 360 -2.50 -13.76 18.32
C ALA A 360 -3.13 -13.41 19.67
N VAL A 361 -2.34 -12.94 20.64
CA VAL A 361 -2.83 -12.70 22.01
C VAL A 361 -2.80 -11.24 22.42
N VAL A 362 -1.90 -10.45 21.86
CA VAL A 362 -1.89 -8.99 22.07
C VAL A 362 -2.80 -8.34 21.02
N PRO A 363 -3.85 -7.60 21.43
CA PRO A 363 -4.74 -6.88 20.52
C PRO A 363 -3.98 -5.98 19.53
N ALA A 364 -4.56 -5.80 18.34
CA ALA A 364 -3.92 -5.04 17.27
C ALA A 364 -3.68 -3.57 17.68
N GLU A 365 -4.57 -3.03 18.50
CA GLU A 365 -4.55 -1.69 19.06
C GLU A 365 -3.33 -1.51 19.98
N GLN A 366 -3.12 -2.46 20.90
CA GLN A 366 -2.01 -2.41 21.84
C GLN A 366 -0.66 -2.59 21.12
N ARG A 367 -0.58 -3.49 20.14
CA ARG A 367 0.61 -3.66 19.30
C ARG A 367 0.92 -2.42 18.46
N PHE A 368 -0.10 -1.75 17.97
CA PHE A 368 0.05 -0.52 17.21
C PHE A 368 0.66 0.59 18.08
N VAL A 369 0.14 0.81 19.29
CA VAL A 369 0.69 1.85 20.19
C VAL A 369 2.16 1.57 20.53
N ILE A 370 2.50 0.30 20.81
CA ILE A 370 3.89 -0.12 21.04
C ILE A 370 4.77 0.20 19.82
N THR A 371 4.29 -0.11 18.61
CA THR A 371 5.04 0.12 17.37
C THR A 371 5.23 1.62 17.09
N ASN A 372 4.22 2.43 17.36
CA ASN A 372 4.30 3.88 17.18
C ASN A 372 5.30 4.52 18.14
N LEU A 373 5.22 4.20 19.42
CA LEU A 373 6.15 4.75 20.42
C LEU A 373 7.60 4.35 20.11
N LEU A 374 7.82 3.12 19.60
CA LEU A 374 9.13 2.68 19.10
C LEU A 374 9.60 3.51 17.90
N GLY A 375 8.71 3.76 16.93
CA GLY A 375 9.02 4.60 15.77
C GLY A 375 9.31 6.06 16.12
N GLU A 376 8.55 6.63 17.06
CA GLU A 376 8.81 7.98 17.58
C GLU A 376 10.14 8.05 18.33
N ALA A 377 10.47 7.05 19.15
CA ALA A 377 11.76 6.97 19.83
C ALA A 377 12.93 6.85 18.84
N GLU A 378 12.79 6.00 17.82
CA GLU A 378 13.79 5.86 16.75
C GLU A 378 14.00 7.18 16.00
N GLU A 379 12.92 7.87 15.65
CA GLU A 379 12.98 9.16 14.97
C GLU A 379 13.65 10.24 15.84
N GLN A 380 13.32 10.31 17.14
CA GLN A 380 13.98 11.23 18.08
C GLN A 380 15.49 10.97 18.16
N LEU A 381 15.89 9.71 18.28
CA LEU A 381 17.32 9.33 18.30
C LEU A 381 18.02 9.66 16.98
N GLN A 382 17.33 9.52 15.85
CA GLN A 382 17.88 9.87 14.54
C GLN A 382 18.01 11.40 14.35
N GLN A 383 17.07 12.19 14.87
CA GLN A 383 17.15 13.66 14.87
C GLN A 383 18.35 14.17 15.69
N LEU A 384 18.64 13.53 16.83
CA LEU A 384 19.83 13.84 17.64
C LEU A 384 21.14 13.64 16.88
N HIS A 385 21.20 12.61 16.02
CA HIS A 385 22.38 12.33 15.22
C HIS A 385 22.70 13.47 14.23
N GLY A 386 21.66 14.18 13.75
CA GLY A 386 21.79 15.34 12.86
C GLY A 386 21.98 16.70 13.56
N ALA A 387 21.81 16.78 14.88
CA ALA A 387 21.77 18.03 15.64
C ALA A 387 23.15 18.60 16.06
N GLN A 388 24.25 18.13 15.47
CA GLN A 388 25.62 18.48 15.90
C GLN A 388 26.18 19.80 15.32
N VAL A 389 25.32 20.67 14.79
CA VAL A 389 25.74 21.93 14.14
C VAL A 389 25.11 23.12 14.84
N GLY A 390 25.94 23.97 15.46
CA GLY A 390 25.48 25.15 16.17
C GLY A 390 26.44 25.58 17.28
N VAL A 391 26.02 26.54 18.11
CA VAL A 391 26.77 26.96 19.29
C VAL A 391 26.69 25.86 20.36
N THR A 392 27.80 25.56 21.04
CA THR A 392 27.91 24.46 22.01
C THR A 392 26.78 24.40 23.03
N ALA A 393 26.32 25.55 23.53
CA ALA A 393 25.22 25.62 24.50
C ALA A 393 23.86 25.21 23.91
N GLU A 394 23.60 25.54 22.65
CA GLU A 394 22.36 25.20 21.95
C GLU A 394 22.35 23.72 21.55
N VAL A 395 23.50 23.21 21.07
CA VAL A 395 23.69 21.79 20.76
C VAL A 395 23.55 20.95 22.04
N ALA A 396 24.19 21.33 23.13
CA ALA A 396 24.08 20.62 24.41
C ALA A 396 22.65 20.59 24.93
N ARG A 397 21.93 21.72 24.87
CA ARG A 397 20.51 21.79 25.26
C ARG A 397 19.65 20.87 24.39
N SER A 398 19.80 20.97 23.06
CA SER A 398 19.03 20.16 22.12
C SER A 398 19.30 18.66 22.29
N LEU A 399 20.55 18.28 22.57
CA LEU A 399 20.92 16.88 22.84
C LEU A 399 20.29 16.38 24.13
N LEU A 400 20.37 17.15 25.22
CA LEU A 400 19.80 16.76 26.52
C LEU A 400 18.27 16.67 26.47
N GLU A 401 17.58 17.63 25.86
CA GLU A 401 16.11 17.62 25.71
C GLU A 401 15.63 16.50 24.79
N GLY A 402 16.35 16.21 23.70
CA GLY A 402 15.99 15.11 22.81
C GLY A 402 16.26 13.74 23.43
N LEU A 403 17.37 13.58 24.18
CA LEU A 403 17.66 12.34 24.92
C LEU A 403 16.60 12.09 26.00
N SER A 404 16.21 13.11 26.77
CA SER A 404 15.17 13.00 27.78
C SER A 404 13.81 12.58 27.17
N ARG A 405 13.43 13.17 26.04
CA ARG A 405 12.20 12.77 25.33
C ARG A 405 12.28 11.35 24.78
N GLY A 406 13.45 10.95 24.25
CA GLY A 406 13.68 9.59 23.77
C GLY A 406 13.57 8.56 24.90
N THR A 407 14.10 8.85 26.08
CA THR A 407 13.97 7.96 27.25
C THR A 407 12.52 7.85 27.72
N ASP A 408 11.77 8.95 27.77
CA ASP A 408 10.35 8.92 28.16
C ASP A 408 9.50 8.05 27.21
N LEU A 409 9.81 8.07 25.91
CA LEU A 409 9.14 7.22 24.91
C LEU A 409 9.51 5.74 25.09
N LEU A 410 10.80 5.44 25.31
CA LEU A 410 11.26 4.07 25.55
C LEU A 410 10.71 3.48 26.83
N ASP A 411 10.59 4.28 27.89
CA ASP A 411 9.96 3.85 29.14
C ASP A 411 8.49 3.51 28.90
N GLN A 412 7.74 4.36 28.18
CA GLN A 412 6.34 4.06 27.82
C GLN A 412 6.19 2.79 26.96
N VAL A 413 7.13 2.54 26.03
CA VAL A 413 7.16 1.27 25.27
C VAL A 413 7.35 0.10 26.22
N LEU A 414 8.34 0.18 27.11
CA LEU A 414 8.68 -0.88 28.05
C LEU A 414 7.46 -1.24 28.90
N LEU A 415 6.77 -0.24 29.45
CA LEU A 415 5.54 -0.41 30.22
C LEU A 415 4.46 -1.17 29.45
N ARG A 416 4.15 -0.73 28.22
CA ARG A 416 3.10 -1.35 27.40
C ARG A 416 3.45 -2.76 26.94
N VAL A 417 4.73 -3.02 26.66
CA VAL A 417 5.22 -4.37 26.32
C VAL A 417 5.11 -5.30 27.53
N MET A 418 5.47 -4.82 28.73
CA MET A 418 5.33 -5.59 29.96
C MET A 418 3.86 -5.95 30.23
N ALA A 419 2.95 -4.98 30.12
CA ALA A 419 1.52 -5.20 30.32
C ALA A 419 0.95 -6.21 29.29
N ALA A 420 1.29 -6.03 28.01
CA ALA A 420 0.88 -6.95 26.95
C ALA A 420 1.40 -8.38 27.16
N ALA A 421 2.64 -8.54 27.64
CA ALA A 421 3.22 -9.85 27.95
C ALA A 421 2.50 -10.55 29.10
N VAL A 422 2.19 -9.83 30.19
CA VAL A 422 1.46 -10.37 31.33
C VAL A 422 0.02 -10.73 30.95
N ASN A 423 -0.67 -9.86 30.20
CA ASN A 423 -2.00 -10.14 29.67
C ASN A 423 -2.02 -11.34 28.71
N ALA A 424 -0.89 -11.62 28.05
CA ALA A 424 -0.72 -12.80 27.21
C ALA A 424 -0.40 -14.10 27.98
N GLY A 425 -0.39 -14.04 29.31
CA GLY A 425 -0.17 -15.19 30.19
C GLY A 425 1.28 -15.43 30.59
N VAL A 426 2.20 -14.50 30.29
CA VAL A 426 3.59 -14.59 30.77
C VAL A 426 3.64 -14.20 32.26
N GLY A 427 4.35 -14.98 33.07
CA GLY A 427 4.48 -14.71 34.50
C GLY A 427 5.17 -13.38 34.79
N VAL A 428 4.68 -12.62 35.78
CA VAL A 428 5.22 -11.30 36.16
C VAL A 428 6.72 -11.37 36.51
N ASP A 429 7.16 -12.44 37.18
CA ASP A 429 8.57 -12.65 37.54
C ASP A 429 9.48 -12.84 36.31
N GLU A 430 8.93 -13.39 35.23
CA GLU A 430 9.65 -13.58 33.97
C GLU A 430 9.73 -12.27 33.19
N VAL A 431 8.64 -11.50 33.14
CA VAL A 431 8.61 -10.16 32.56
C VAL A 431 9.54 -9.20 33.29
N ALA A 432 9.54 -9.19 34.63
CA ALA A 432 10.42 -8.36 35.44
C ALA A 432 11.90 -8.64 35.14
N ARG A 433 12.26 -9.92 35.00
CA ARG A 433 13.63 -10.35 34.66
C ARG A 433 14.06 -9.85 33.28
N TRP A 434 13.18 -9.90 32.28
CA TRP A 434 13.48 -9.38 30.94
C TRP A 434 13.60 -7.87 30.91
N ALA A 435 12.75 -7.17 31.67
CA ALA A 435 12.76 -5.72 31.82
C ALA A 435 13.90 -5.20 32.71
N ARG A 436 14.66 -6.10 33.36
CA ARG A 436 15.71 -5.78 34.34
C ARG A 436 15.19 -4.98 35.54
N LEU A 437 13.95 -5.25 35.94
CA LEU A 437 13.29 -4.69 37.12
C LEU A 437 13.21 -5.76 38.22
N SER A 438 13.08 -5.35 39.48
CA SER A 438 12.65 -6.26 40.53
C SER A 438 11.18 -6.66 40.36
N ALA A 439 10.78 -7.79 40.94
CA ALA A 439 9.39 -8.25 40.88
C ALA A 439 8.41 -7.28 41.55
N GLU A 440 8.86 -6.58 42.61
CA GLU A 440 8.07 -5.56 43.30
C GLU A 440 7.88 -4.30 42.44
N GLU A 441 8.94 -3.80 41.82
CA GLU A 441 8.89 -2.66 40.90
C GLU A 441 8.01 -2.97 39.68
N ALA A 442 8.16 -4.15 39.08
CA ALA A 442 7.33 -4.57 37.95
C ALA A 442 5.85 -4.68 38.33
N ALA A 443 5.52 -5.19 39.53
CA ALA A 443 4.14 -5.31 40.00
C ALA A 443 3.51 -3.94 40.30
N GLU A 444 4.25 -3.00 40.88
CA GLU A 444 3.78 -1.64 41.14
C GLU A 444 3.49 -0.89 39.84
N VAL A 445 4.43 -0.97 38.89
CA VAL A 445 4.33 -0.37 37.57
C VAL A 445 3.15 -0.92 36.75
N LEU A 446 2.93 -2.23 36.79
CA LEU A 446 1.80 -2.87 36.09
C LEU A 446 0.44 -2.52 36.71
N ARG A 447 0.36 -2.34 38.05
CA ARG A 447 -0.88 -1.91 38.73
C ARG A 447 -1.30 -0.50 38.30
N VAL A 448 -0.35 0.43 38.16
CA VAL A 448 -0.63 1.80 37.71
C VAL A 448 -1.10 1.82 36.25
N THR A 449 -0.56 0.93 35.42
CA THR A 449 -0.91 0.85 33.99
C THR A 449 -2.30 0.25 33.76
N VAL A 450 -2.67 -0.82 34.49
CA VAL A 450 -4.01 -1.44 34.39
C VAL A 450 -5.11 -0.49 34.89
N ALA A 451 -4.86 0.29 35.94
CA ALA A 451 -5.82 1.26 36.46
C ALA A 451 -6.07 2.45 35.50
N ALA A 452 -5.18 2.69 34.54
CA ALA A 452 -5.31 3.74 33.53
C ALA A 452 -5.98 3.26 32.22
N GLU A 453 -6.11 1.95 32.00
CA GLU A 453 -6.83 1.36 30.86
C GLU A 453 -8.35 1.14 31.16
N ASP A 454 -8.75 1.16 32.44
CA ASP A 454 -10.14 1.02 32.91
C ASP A 454 -10.89 2.38 33.09
N GLN A 455 -10.28 3.50 32.71
CA GLN A 455 -10.89 4.85 32.67
C GLN A 455 -10.95 5.36 31.23
#